data_AF-A0AA97G7M4-F1
#
_entry.id   AF-A0AA97G7M4-F1
#
_cell.length_a   1.000
_cell.length_b   1.000
_cell.length_c   1.000
_cell.angle_alpha   90.00
_cell.angle_beta   90.00
_cell.angle_gamma   90.00
#
_symmetry.space_group_name_H-M   'P 1'
#
loop_
_entity.id
_entity.type
_entity.pdbx_description
1 polymer ?
#
loop_
_entity_poly.entity_id
_entity_poly.type
_entity_poly.pdbx_seq_one_letter_code
_entity_poly.pdbx_strand_id
1 'polypeptide(L)'
;MPSSTHGICTSGTEVTNISSHGIWLLTSGKELFMSYEDFPWFKDQPVSAIINVEELRKGHFYWPDIDVDLTEAMIESPDRFPLKAQTKSKQRSQTP
;
A
#
# COMPACT_ATOMS: atom_id res chain seq x y z
N MET A 1 -16.86 -32.46 -10.97
CA MET A 1 -15.61 -31.69 -11.18
C MET A 1 -16.02 -30.24 -11.42
N PRO A 2 -15.50 -29.29 -10.63
CA PRO A 2 -14.27 -28.60 -11.03
C PRO A 2 -13.24 -28.37 -9.90
N SER A 3 -12.00 -28.18 -10.37
CA SER A 3 -10.86 -27.48 -9.74
C SER A 3 -10.25 -28.05 -8.45
N SER A 4 -9.24 -28.89 -8.63
CA SER A 4 -8.06 -28.91 -7.76
C SER A 4 -7.16 -27.73 -8.12
N THR A 5 -6.98 -26.78 -7.22
CA THR A 5 -5.73 -26.01 -7.13
C THR A 5 -5.46 -25.71 -5.66
N HIS A 6 -4.40 -26.33 -5.15
CA HIS A 6 -3.83 -26.03 -3.85
C HIS A 6 -3.32 -24.58 -3.83
N GLY A 7 -3.41 -23.93 -2.68
CA GLY A 7 -2.81 -22.61 -2.48
C GLY A 7 -2.75 -22.25 -1.00
N ILE A 8 -2.01 -23.07 -0.24
CA ILE A 8 -1.22 -22.72 0.94
C ILE A 8 -1.83 -21.63 1.83
N CYS A 9 -2.15 -21.96 3.09
CA CYS A 9 -2.08 -20.99 4.18
C CYS A 9 -0.63 -20.49 4.31
N THR A 10 -0.13 -19.72 3.34
CA THR A 10 1.02 -18.86 3.55
C THR A 10 0.51 -17.82 4.52
N SER A 11 1.24 -17.58 5.59
CA SER A 11 1.13 -16.40 6.44
C SER A 11 1.19 -15.16 5.54
N GLY A 12 0.05 -14.85 4.94
CA GLY A 12 -0.11 -14.08 3.72
C GLY A 12 -0.11 -12.61 4.08
N THR A 13 0.37 -11.81 3.15
CA THR A 13 0.37 -10.37 3.34
C THR A 13 -1.04 -9.89 3.72
N GLU A 14 -1.18 -9.20 4.84
CA GLU A 14 -2.45 -8.70 5.33
C GLU A 14 -2.30 -7.32 5.95
N VAL A 15 -3.39 -6.55 5.95
CA VAL A 15 -3.44 -5.26 6.63
C VAL A 15 -3.82 -5.49 8.10
N THR A 16 -2.90 -5.21 9.02
CA THR A 16 -3.12 -5.43 10.46
C THR A 16 -3.79 -4.24 11.14
N ASN A 17 -3.58 -3.03 10.63
CA ASN A 17 -4.15 -1.82 11.21
C ASN A 17 -4.30 -0.70 10.18
N ILE A 18 -5.37 0.07 10.31
CA ILE A 18 -5.59 1.31 9.56
C ILE A 18 -5.82 2.42 10.57
N SER A 19 -5.03 3.47 10.46
CA SER A 19 -5.06 4.63 11.35
C SER A 19 -5.32 5.92 10.57
N SER A 20 -5.44 7.04 11.27
CA SER A 20 -5.53 8.37 10.64
C SER A 20 -4.25 8.82 9.93
N HIS A 21 -3.11 8.17 10.21
CA HIS A 21 -1.80 8.55 9.68
C HIS A 21 -1.33 7.65 8.53
N GLY A 22 -1.88 6.44 8.42
CA GLY A 22 -1.42 5.43 7.48
C GLY A 22 -1.92 4.04 7.80
N ILE A 23 -1.36 3.07 7.09
CA ILE A 23 -1.75 1.66 7.09
C ILE A 23 -0.56 0.80 7.53
N TRP A 24 -0.84 -0.25 8.29
CA TRP A 24 0.12 -1.27 8.67
C TRP A 24 -0.11 -2.54 7.86
N LEU A 25 0.94 -3.01 7.20
CA LEU A 25 0.94 -4.20 6.36
C LEU A 25 1.86 -5.25 6.98
N LEU A 26 1.34 -6.40 7.37
CA LEU A 26 2.12 -7.55 7.83
C LEU A 26 2.42 -8.43 6.62
N THR A 27 3.70 -8.63 6.32
CA THR A 27 4.15 -9.50 5.23
C THR A 27 5.37 -10.30 5.66
N SER A 28 5.43 -11.59 5.34
CA SER A 28 6.58 -12.46 5.66
C SER A 28 7.06 -12.40 7.13
N GLY A 29 6.15 -12.10 8.08
CA GLY A 29 6.47 -11.97 9.50
C GLY A 29 7.05 -10.62 9.94
N LYS A 30 7.00 -9.59 9.09
CA LYS A 30 7.35 -8.21 9.45
C LYS A 30 6.22 -7.23 9.16
N GLU A 31 6.10 -6.22 10.00
CA GLU A 31 5.15 -5.12 9.80
C GLU A 31 5.81 -3.95 9.10
N LEU A 32 5.16 -3.46 8.05
CA LEU A 32 5.55 -2.31 7.27
C LEU A 32 4.52 -1.20 7.46
N PHE A 33 4.99 0.02 7.70
CA PHE A 33 4.12 1.18 7.85
C PHE A 33 4.08 2.00 6.56
N MET A 34 2.88 2.21 6.02
CA MET A 34 2.61 3.01 4.84
C MET A 34 1.93 4.31 5.26
N SER A 35 2.68 5.41 5.30
CA SER A 35 2.15 6.72 5.66
C SER A 35 1.23 7.27 4.54
N TYR A 36 0.16 8.00 4.90
CA TYR A 36 -0.64 8.71 3.89
C TYR A 36 0.07 9.93 3.29
N GLU A 37 1.21 10.35 3.85
CA GLU A 37 2.05 11.40 3.28
C GLU A 37 2.81 10.90 2.05
N ASP A 38 3.28 9.65 2.11
CA ASP A 38 3.99 8.99 1.01
C ASP A 38 3.02 8.28 0.05
N PHE A 39 1.95 7.70 0.59
CA PHE A 39 0.95 6.93 -0.15
C PHE A 39 -0.45 7.55 -0.03
N PRO A 40 -0.68 8.76 -0.61
CA PRO A 40 -1.94 9.49 -0.44
C PRO A 40 -3.15 8.78 -1.08
N TRP A 41 -2.93 7.86 -2.01
CA TRP A 41 -4.00 7.14 -2.72
C TRP A 41 -4.89 6.31 -1.80
N PHE A 42 -4.42 5.96 -0.61
CA PHE A 42 -5.19 5.19 0.37
C PHE A 42 -6.06 6.05 1.29
N LYS A 43 -5.81 7.36 1.39
CA LYS A 43 -6.40 8.23 2.42
C LYS A 43 -7.93 8.30 2.38
N ASP A 44 -8.51 8.28 1.18
CA ASP A 44 -9.95 8.45 0.96
C ASP A 44 -10.61 7.17 0.41
N GLN A 45 -9.96 6.01 0.57
CA GLN A 45 -10.45 4.74 0.05
C GLN A 45 -11.26 3.96 1.10
N PRO A 46 -12.26 3.17 0.68
CA PRO A 46 -13.02 2.35 1.61
C PRO A 46 -12.12 1.29 2.24
N VAL A 47 -12.31 1.03 3.53
CA VAL A 47 -11.54 0.03 4.29
C VAL A 47 -11.54 -1.33 3.59
N SER A 48 -12.67 -1.74 3.00
CA SER A 48 -12.77 -2.98 2.23
C SER A 48 -11.79 -3.07 1.07
N ALA A 49 -11.53 -1.96 0.39
CA ALA A 49 -10.55 -1.90 -0.69
C ALA A 49 -9.12 -1.92 -0.16
N ILE A 50 -8.87 -1.28 0.99
CA ILE A 50 -7.54 -1.23 1.62
C ILE A 50 -7.13 -2.61 2.16
N ILE A 51 -8.05 -3.36 2.76
CA ILE A 51 -7.73 -4.69 3.30
C ILE A 51 -7.63 -5.75 2.19
N ASN A 52 -8.15 -5.47 1.00
CA ASN A 52 -8.11 -6.36 -0.16
C ASN A 52 -6.73 -6.26 -0.86
N VAL A 53 -5.69 -6.72 -0.17
CA VAL A 53 -4.32 -6.77 -0.69
C VAL A 53 -4.02 -8.16 -1.24
N GLU A 54 -3.44 -8.20 -2.43
CA GLU A 54 -2.96 -9.41 -3.09
C GLU A 54 -1.43 -9.38 -3.21
N GLU A 55 -0.76 -10.41 -2.71
CA GLU A 55 0.68 -10.57 -2.90
C GLU A 55 0.96 -11.40 -4.16
N LEU A 56 1.19 -10.72 -5.29
CA LEU A 56 1.45 -11.39 -6.58
C LEU A 56 2.77 -12.18 -6.57
N ARG A 57 3.78 -11.64 -5.89
CA ARG A 57 5.10 -12.25 -5.65
C ARG A 57 5.61 -11.76 -4.31
N LYS A 58 6.57 -12.48 -3.73
CA LYS A 58 7.19 -12.07 -2.46
C LYS A 58 7.66 -10.61 -2.53
N GLY A 59 7.09 -9.76 -1.66
CA GLY A 59 7.41 -8.32 -1.62
C GLY A 59 6.81 -7.48 -2.75
N HIS A 60 5.83 -8.01 -3.50
CA HIS A 60 5.02 -7.29 -4.49
C HIS A 60 3.55 -7.36 -4.11
N PHE A 61 3.00 -6.21 -3.72
CA PHE A 61 1.65 -6.05 -3.22
C PHE A 61 0.80 -5.31 -4.23
N TYR A 62 -0.41 -5.79 -4.47
CA TYR A 62 -1.35 -5.22 -5.40
C TYR A 62 -2.70 -5.04 -4.73
N TRP A 63 -3.29 -3.86 -4.88
CA TRP A 63 -4.65 -3.58 -4.46
C TRP A 63 -5.55 -3.42 -5.69
N PRO A 64 -6.29 -4.47 -6.08
CA PRO A 64 -7.09 -4.46 -7.31
C PRO A 64 -8.21 -3.43 -7.30
N ASP A 65 -8.79 -3.11 -6.14
CA ASP A 65 -9.93 -2.20 -6.03
C ASP A 65 -9.58 -0.73 -6.26
N ILE A 66 -8.32 -0.36 -5.99
CA ILE A 66 -7.82 1.02 -6.14
C ILE A 66 -6.76 1.14 -7.25
N ASP A 67 -6.43 0.01 -7.88
CA ASP A 67 -5.41 -0.13 -8.92
C ASP A 67 -4.04 0.43 -8.49
N VAL A 68 -3.58 0.01 -7.31
CA VAL A 68 -2.29 0.42 -6.75
C VAL A 68 -1.38 -0.80 -6.61
N ASP A 69 -0.19 -0.73 -7.22
CA ASP A 69 0.89 -1.68 -7.00
C ASP A 69 2.01 -1.05 -6.16
N LEU A 70 2.48 -1.78 -5.15
CA LEU A 70 3.61 -1.40 -4.32
C LEU A 70 4.58 -2.56 -4.17
N THR A 71 5.84 -2.22 -3.93
CA THR A 71 6.85 -3.20 -3.54
C THR A 71 7.34 -2.94 -2.14
N GLU A 72 7.81 -3.98 -1.49
CA GLU A 72 8.46 -3.91 -0.18
C GLU A 72 9.57 -2.84 -0.15
N ALA A 73 10.38 -2.75 -1.21
CA ALA A 73 11.42 -1.73 -1.34
C ALA A 73 10.86 -0.30 -1.43
N MET A 74 9.67 -0.11 -2.00
CA MET A 74 9.00 1.21 -2.03
C MET A 74 8.51 1.61 -0.65
N ILE A 75 8.00 0.66 0.14
CA ILE A 75 7.51 0.92 1.50
C ILE A 75 8.68 1.16 2.46
N GLU A 76 9.78 0.41 2.33
CA GLU A 76 10.98 0.58 3.16
C GLU A 76 11.80 1.84 2.80
N SER A 77 11.68 2.34 1.56
CA SER A 77 12.44 3.50 1.09
C SER A 77 11.58 4.39 0.18
N PRO A 78 10.55 5.05 0.73
CA PRO A 78 9.65 5.90 -0.04
C PRO A 78 10.39 7.05 -0.75
N ASP A 79 11.49 7.56 -0.17
CA ASP A 79 12.34 8.61 -0.76
C ASP A 79 12.96 8.22 -2.11
N ARG A 80 13.16 6.92 -2.37
CA ARG A 80 13.74 6.43 -3.63
C ARG A 80 12.71 6.33 -4.76
N PHE A 81 11.43 6.37 -4.42
CA PHE A 81 10.33 6.25 -5.36
C PHE A 81 9.44 7.48 -5.21
N PRO A 82 9.81 8.62 -5.84
CA PRO A 82 8.96 9.79 -5.90
C PRO A 82 7.80 9.52 -6.88
N LEU A 83 7.02 8.47 -6.66
CA LEU A 83 5.63 8.38 -7.09
C LEU A 83 4.78 9.29 -6.19
N LYS A 84 5.30 10.48 -5.83
CA LYS A 84 4.46 11.54 -5.29
C LYS A 84 3.50 11.84 -6.42
N ALA A 85 2.28 11.31 -6.32
CA ALA A 85 1.11 11.86 -6.97
C ALA A 85 1.31 13.36 -6.91
N GLN A 86 1.29 14.03 -8.06
CA GLN A 86 1.56 15.45 -8.14
C GLN A 86 0.51 16.20 -7.33
N THR A 87 0.68 16.26 -6.02
CA THR A 87 0.04 17.23 -5.17
C THR A 87 0.72 18.50 -5.60
N LYS A 88 0.11 19.19 -6.57
CA LYS A 88 0.43 20.58 -6.86
C LYS A 88 0.21 21.32 -5.56
N SER A 89 1.23 21.37 -4.71
CA SER A 89 1.37 22.39 -3.70
C SER A 89 1.36 23.67 -4.53
N LYS A 90 0.23 24.38 -4.49
CA LYS A 90 0.15 25.76 -4.98
C LYS A 90 1.34 26.46 -4.34
N GLN A 91 2.33 26.80 -5.16
CA GLN A 91 3.30 27.82 -4.83
C GLN A 91 2.49 29.08 -4.51
N ARG A 92 2.23 29.34 -3.23
CA ARG A 92 1.97 30.70 -2.77
C ARG A 92 3.32 31.38 -2.74
N SER A 93 3.75 31.83 -3.91
CA SER A 93 4.67 32.94 -4.03
C SER A 93 3.98 34.16 -3.44
N GLN A 94 4.42 34.57 -2.25
CA GLN A 94 4.15 35.92 -1.77
C GLN A 94 5.35 36.39 -0.96
N THR A 95 6.26 37.06 -1.65
CA THR A 95 7.29 37.92 -1.06
C THR A 95 6.85 39.35 -1.37
N PRO A 96 6.76 40.26 -0.39
CA PRO A 96 6.89 41.69 -0.66
C PRO A 96 8.34 42.04 -1.03
#